data_AF-A0A959JHP3-F1
#
_entry.id   AF-A0A959JHP3-F1
#
_cell.length_a   1.000
_cell.length_b   1.000
_cell.length_c   1.000
_cell.angle_alpha   90.00
_cell.angle_beta   90.00
_cell.angle_gamma   90.00
#
_symmetry.space_group_name_H-M   'P 1'
#
loop_
_entity.id
_entity.type
_entity.pdbx_description
1 polymer ?
#
loop_
_entity_poly.entity_id
_entity_poly.type
_entity_poly.pdbx_seq_one_letter_code
_entity_poly.pdbx_strand_id
1 'polypeptide(L)'
;AFVLFLYVYLIQRRFFKPVSSHHGQRTFLFALLVVGAYCLQSAFYLSGVHAKSSGVQAEFVELHPLLRLSVSTLIHLDRHLLITDAGRWPEDYRKMGLGSKSQSLHFRQSDGYTHALDVRTRDRSWLRNQLLTIYFRAMGFYTLRHGGTGDHLHVSLQSWDRPGGR
;
A
#
# COMPACT_ATOMS: atom_id res chain seq x y z
N ALA A 1 -11.12 0.96 -5.84
CA ALA A 1 -12.26 0.02 -5.92
C ALA A 1 -13.62 0.70 -5.68
N PHE A 2 -13.88 1.30 -4.51
CA PHE A 2 -15.14 2.02 -4.21
C PHE A 2 -15.47 3.13 -5.24
N VAL A 3 -14.47 3.91 -5.64
CA VAL A 3 -14.63 4.95 -6.68
C VAL A 3 -15.02 4.33 -8.02
N LEU A 4 -14.38 3.24 -8.43
CA LEU A 4 -14.70 2.54 -9.68
C LEU A 4 -16.13 1.98 -9.66
N PHE A 5 -16.56 1.44 -8.52
CA PHE A 5 -17.93 0.98 -8.30
C PHE A 5 -18.95 2.13 -8.35
N LEU A 6 -18.63 3.26 -7.72
CA LEU A 6 -19.45 4.47 -7.77
C LEU A 6 -19.58 4.98 -9.22
N TYR A 7 -18.48 4.99 -9.98
CA TYR A 7 -18.51 5.35 -11.40
C TYR A 7 -19.35 4.37 -12.22
N VAL A 8 -19.18 3.06 -12.04
CA VAL A 8 -19.98 2.04 -12.75
C VAL A 8 -21.47 2.17 -12.40
N TYR A 9 -21.81 2.41 -11.13
CA TYR A 9 -23.20 2.63 -10.69
C TYR A 9 -23.79 3.92 -11.27
N LEU A 10 -23.05 5.03 -11.24
CA LEU A 10 -23.48 6.31 -11.81
C LEU A 10 -23.63 6.24 -13.33
N ILE A 11 -22.70 5.56 -14.02
CA ILE A 11 -22.76 5.32 -15.47
C ILE A 11 -23.95 4.41 -15.80
N GLN A 12 -24.18 3.34 -15.03
CA GLN A 12 -25.36 2.49 -15.20
C GLN A 12 -26.65 3.30 -15.10
N ARG A 13 -26.77 4.13 -14.07
CA ARG A 13 -27.96 4.95 -13.81
C ARG A 13 -28.18 6.04 -14.87
N ARG A 14 -27.11 6.55 -15.48
CA ARG A 14 -27.14 7.65 -16.46
C ARG A 14 -27.37 7.20 -17.90
N PHE A 15 -26.92 5.99 -18.25
CA PHE A 15 -26.91 5.52 -19.65
C PHE A 15 -27.76 4.27 -19.90
N PHE A 16 -28.19 3.54 -18.87
CA PHE A 16 -29.02 2.34 -19.02
C PHE A 16 -30.40 2.54 -18.36
N LYS A 17 -31.44 1.95 -18.95
CA LYS A 17 -32.82 2.01 -18.43
C LYS A 17 -32.86 1.57 -16.96
N PRO A 18 -33.78 2.12 -16.14
CA PRO A 18 -33.91 1.73 -14.74
C PRO A 18 -34.06 0.21 -14.64
N VAL A 19 -33.01 -0.44 -14.18
CA VAL A 19 -33.01 -1.85 -13.86
C VAL A 19 -34.05 -2.03 -12.74
N SER A 20 -34.93 -3.03 -12.88
CA SER A 20 -35.90 -3.42 -11.84
C SER A 20 -35.27 -3.31 -10.45
N SER A 21 -35.98 -2.71 -9.48
CA SER A 21 -35.43 -2.39 -8.14
C SER A 21 -34.74 -3.59 -7.49
N HIS A 22 -35.30 -4.79 -7.67
CA HIS A 22 -34.72 -6.05 -7.17
C HIS A 22 -33.41 -6.43 -7.87
N HIS A 23 -33.29 -6.24 -9.17
CA HIS A 23 -32.04 -6.51 -9.91
C HIS A 23 -30.96 -5.48 -9.57
N GLY A 24 -31.33 -4.20 -9.43
CA GLY A 24 -30.42 -3.14 -9.00
C GLY A 24 -29.87 -3.37 -7.58
N GLN A 25 -30.74 -3.78 -6.64
CA GLN A 25 -30.35 -4.13 -5.27
C GLN A 25 -29.37 -5.32 -5.22
N ARG A 26 -29.61 -6.37 -6.01
CA ARG A 26 -28.74 -7.55 -6.06
C ARG A 26 -27.35 -7.21 -6.63
N THR A 27 -27.30 -6.41 -7.70
CA THR A 27 -26.04 -5.93 -8.29
C THR A 27 -25.26 -5.07 -7.29
N PHE A 28 -25.94 -4.17 -6.59
CA PHE A 28 -25.32 -3.34 -5.55
C PHE A 28 -24.74 -4.20 -4.42
N LEU A 29 -25.52 -5.14 -3.89
CA LEU A 29 -25.07 -6.03 -2.82
C LEU A 29 -23.88 -6.88 -3.26
N PHE A 30 -23.94 -7.46 -4.47
CA PHE A 30 -22.84 -8.25 -5.02
C PHE A 30 -21.56 -7.42 -5.14
N ALA A 31 -21.64 -6.21 -5.66
CA ALA A 31 -20.47 -5.36 -5.77
C ALA A 31 -19.93 -4.92 -4.40
N LEU A 32 -20.80 -4.66 -3.42
CA LEU A 32 -20.39 -4.39 -2.05
C LEU A 32 -19.65 -5.58 -1.44
N LEU A 33 -20.12 -6.81 -1.69
CA LEU A 33 -19.43 -8.04 -1.27
C LEU A 33 -18.05 -8.18 -1.94
N VAL A 34 -17.96 -7.96 -3.25
CA VAL A 34 -16.68 -8.04 -3.98
C VAL A 34 -15.69 -6.98 -3.50
N VAL A 35 -16.13 -5.74 -3.35
CA VAL A 35 -15.27 -4.64 -2.84
C VAL A 35 -14.88 -4.89 -1.39
N GLY A 36 -15.81 -5.37 -0.55
CA GLY A 36 -15.55 -5.71 0.85
C GLY A 36 -14.53 -6.84 0.96
N ALA A 37 -14.70 -7.93 0.20
CA ALA A 37 -13.75 -9.04 0.16
C ALA A 37 -12.36 -8.58 -0.30
N TYR A 38 -12.30 -7.73 -1.34
CA TYR A 38 -11.05 -7.13 -1.79
C TYR A 38 -10.38 -6.29 -0.71
N CYS A 39 -11.12 -5.37 -0.06
CA CYS A 39 -10.57 -4.52 0.99
C CYS A 39 -10.07 -5.34 2.18
N LEU A 40 -10.82 -6.36 2.61
CA LEU A 40 -10.42 -7.25 3.70
C LEU A 40 -9.15 -8.01 3.33
N GLN A 41 -9.12 -8.65 2.16
CA GLN A 41 -7.93 -9.37 1.70
C GLN A 41 -6.71 -8.43 1.60
N SER A 42 -6.88 -7.27 0.99
CA SER A 42 -5.81 -6.29 0.79
C SER A 42 -5.32 -5.64 2.08
N ALA A 43 -6.16 -5.59 3.11
CA ALA A 43 -5.79 -5.05 4.42
C ALA A 43 -5.14 -6.09 5.34
N PHE A 44 -5.33 -7.40 5.13
CA PHE A 44 -4.87 -8.40 6.10
C PHE A 44 -3.92 -9.46 5.53
N TYR A 45 -3.72 -9.50 4.22
CA TYR A 45 -2.91 -10.53 3.58
C TYR A 45 -1.90 -9.98 2.60
N LEU A 46 -0.65 -10.43 2.74
CA LEU A 46 0.42 -10.31 1.77
C LEU A 46 0.96 -11.70 1.44
N SER A 47 1.05 -12.04 0.17
CA SER A 47 1.72 -13.28 -0.25
C SER A 47 3.22 -13.16 -0.07
N GLY A 48 3.87 -14.22 0.44
CA GLY A 48 5.31 -14.24 0.71
C GLY A 48 6.19 -13.98 -0.52
N VAL A 49 5.68 -14.23 -1.73
CA VAL A 49 6.39 -13.91 -2.99
C VAL A 49 6.59 -12.41 -3.22
N HIS A 50 5.79 -11.57 -2.54
CA HIS A 50 5.87 -10.11 -2.59
C HIS A 50 6.56 -9.52 -1.36
N ALA A 51 7.10 -10.35 -0.47
CA ALA A 51 7.88 -9.95 0.69
C ALA A 51 9.33 -10.44 0.54
N LYS A 52 10.30 -9.59 0.91
CA LYS A 52 11.72 -9.95 0.88
C LYS A 52 12.04 -11.13 1.83
N SER A 53 11.29 -11.28 2.91
CA SER A 53 11.42 -12.35 3.89
C SER A 53 10.08 -12.61 4.57
N SER A 54 9.97 -13.72 5.31
CA SER A 54 8.81 -14.02 6.15
C SER A 54 8.60 -12.97 7.26
N GLY A 55 9.66 -12.33 7.74
CA GLY A 55 9.57 -11.22 8.70
C GLY A 55 8.82 -10.01 8.11
N VAL A 56 9.25 -9.55 6.93
CA VAL A 56 8.58 -8.45 6.20
C VAL A 56 7.12 -8.82 5.87
N GLN A 57 6.86 -10.10 5.58
CA GLN A 57 5.49 -10.57 5.37
C GLN A 57 4.63 -10.43 6.64
N ALA A 58 5.18 -10.79 7.81
CA ALA A 58 4.48 -10.69 9.08
C ALA A 58 4.27 -9.22 9.51
N GLU A 59 5.25 -8.35 9.25
CA GLU A 59 5.18 -6.91 9.51
C GLU A 59 4.11 -6.20 8.66
N PHE A 60 3.64 -6.82 7.57
CA PHE A 60 2.66 -6.20 6.68
C PHE A 60 1.41 -5.70 7.41
N VAL A 61 0.91 -6.44 8.42
CA VAL A 61 -0.29 -6.04 9.18
C VAL A 61 -0.05 -4.89 10.15
N GLU A 62 1.21 -4.55 10.41
CA GLU A 62 1.62 -3.39 11.21
C GLU A 62 1.59 -2.09 10.41
N LEU A 63 1.60 -2.17 9.07
CA LEU A 63 1.45 -1.00 8.21
C LEU A 63 0.09 -0.34 8.40
N HIS A 64 0.06 0.97 8.22
CA HIS A 64 -1.19 1.71 8.20
C HIS A 64 -2.13 1.15 7.08
N PRO A 65 -3.44 0.96 7.33
CA PRO A 65 -4.37 0.34 6.37
C PRO A 65 -4.37 0.97 4.97
N LEU A 66 -4.18 2.29 4.88
CA LEU A 66 -4.09 2.98 3.58
C LEU A 66 -2.89 2.52 2.75
N LEU A 67 -1.73 2.31 3.38
CA LEU A 67 -0.54 1.80 2.71
C LEU A 67 -0.77 0.36 2.24
N ARG A 68 -1.35 -0.50 3.09
CA ARG A 68 -1.71 -1.88 2.74
C ARG A 68 -2.63 -1.95 1.52
N LEU A 69 -3.73 -1.19 1.52
CA LEU A 69 -4.66 -1.15 0.41
C LEU A 69 -4.00 -0.66 -0.89
N SER A 70 -3.14 0.36 -0.80
CA SER A 70 -2.45 0.91 -1.97
C SER A 70 -1.47 -0.09 -2.59
N VAL A 71 -0.60 -0.71 -1.79
CA VAL A 71 0.40 -1.65 -2.31
C VAL A 71 -0.24 -2.97 -2.78
N SER A 72 -1.30 -3.44 -2.10
CA SER A 72 -2.07 -4.61 -2.54
C SER A 72 -2.70 -4.42 -3.92
N THR A 73 -3.18 -3.21 -4.24
CA THR A 73 -3.65 -2.89 -5.60
C THR A 73 -2.54 -3.12 -6.64
N LEU A 74 -1.33 -2.64 -6.36
CA LEU A 74 -0.21 -2.75 -7.29
C LEU A 74 0.31 -4.19 -7.43
N ILE A 75 0.30 -4.97 -6.37
CA ILE A 75 0.73 -6.38 -6.39
C ILE A 75 -0.04 -7.19 -7.44
N HIS A 76 -1.33 -6.91 -7.62
CA HIS A 76 -2.13 -7.57 -8.65
C HIS A 76 -1.76 -7.14 -10.08
N LEU A 77 -1.24 -5.93 -10.27
CA LEU A 77 -0.81 -5.40 -11.56
C LEU A 77 0.65 -5.73 -11.88
N ASP A 78 1.46 -5.95 -10.85
CA ASP A 78 2.88 -6.19 -10.96
C ASP A 78 3.32 -7.37 -10.08
N ARG A 79 3.41 -8.52 -10.75
CA ARG A 79 3.79 -9.80 -10.13
C ARG A 79 5.23 -9.81 -9.56
N HIS A 80 6.06 -8.84 -9.92
CA HIS A 80 7.45 -8.74 -9.44
C HIS A 80 7.63 -7.60 -8.43
N LEU A 81 6.55 -6.98 -7.96
CA LEU A 81 6.62 -6.02 -6.87
C LEU A 81 7.08 -6.74 -5.60
N LEU A 82 8.08 -6.18 -4.93
CA LEU A 82 8.66 -6.74 -3.73
C LEU A 82 8.79 -5.68 -2.64
N ILE A 83 8.13 -5.91 -1.53
CA ILE A 83 8.26 -5.12 -0.31
C ILE A 83 9.52 -5.59 0.41
N THR A 84 10.42 -4.65 0.66
CA THR A 84 11.71 -4.92 1.30
C THR A 84 11.74 -4.56 2.77
N ASP A 85 10.79 -3.71 3.21
CA ASP A 85 10.67 -3.25 4.58
C ASP A 85 9.26 -2.72 4.83
N ALA A 86 8.72 -2.95 6.02
CA ALA A 86 7.37 -2.56 6.44
C ALA A 86 7.31 -2.10 7.89
N GLY A 87 8.22 -2.58 8.74
CA GLY A 87 8.40 -2.11 10.10
C GLY A 87 9.85 -2.26 10.56
N ARG A 88 10.29 -1.39 11.46
CA ARG A 88 11.60 -1.48 12.10
C ARG A 88 11.50 -1.29 13.60
N TRP A 89 12.46 -1.87 14.30
CA TRP A 89 12.78 -1.51 15.67
C TRP A 89 14.10 -0.72 15.71
N PRO A 90 14.31 0.15 16.71
CA PRO A 90 15.59 0.85 16.88
C PRO A 90 16.81 -0.09 16.92
N GLU A 91 16.61 -1.31 17.44
CA GLU A 91 17.60 -2.39 17.48
C GLU A 91 18.03 -2.85 16.09
N ASP A 92 17.13 -2.81 15.10
CA ASP A 92 17.43 -3.29 13.75
C ASP A 92 18.42 -2.36 13.04
N TYR A 93 18.34 -1.05 13.28
CA TYR A 93 19.36 -0.09 12.83
C TYR A 93 20.74 -0.43 13.41
N ARG A 94 20.81 -0.78 14.71
CA ARG A 94 22.06 -1.20 15.36
C ARG A 94 22.62 -2.48 14.73
N LYS A 95 21.79 -3.48 14.44
CA LYS A 95 22.22 -4.70 13.74
C LYS A 95 22.75 -4.41 12.33
N MET A 96 22.25 -3.37 11.69
CA MET A 96 22.73 -2.90 10.37
C MET A 96 23.98 -2.01 10.45
N GLY A 97 24.50 -1.71 11.65
CA GLY A 97 25.61 -0.77 11.84
C GLY A 97 25.24 0.68 11.55
N LEU A 98 23.94 1.01 11.56
CA LEU A 98 23.42 2.34 11.29
C LEU A 98 23.02 3.04 12.60
N GLY A 99 23.20 4.36 12.66
CA GLY A 99 22.62 5.17 13.72
C GLY A 99 21.10 5.08 13.71
N SER A 100 20.49 4.94 14.90
CA SER A 100 19.03 4.95 15.03
C SER A 100 18.48 6.27 14.48
N LYS A 101 17.53 6.17 13.54
CA LYS A 101 16.80 7.33 13.00
C LYS A 101 15.55 7.53 13.83
N SER A 102 15.62 8.38 14.85
CA SER A 102 14.46 8.71 15.72
C SER A 102 13.23 9.21 14.96
N GLN A 103 13.44 9.76 13.75
CA GLN A 103 12.38 10.26 12.86
C GLN A 103 11.87 9.25 11.81
N SER A 104 12.28 7.97 11.88
CA SER A 104 11.95 6.94 10.89
C SER A 104 10.47 6.56 10.89
N LEU A 105 9.75 6.69 9.77
CA LEU A 105 8.32 6.33 9.71
C LEU A 105 8.07 4.82 9.67
N HIS A 106 9.14 4.02 9.53
CA HIS A 106 9.12 2.57 9.74
C HIS A 106 8.93 2.16 11.20
N PHE A 107 9.06 3.07 12.16
CA PHE A 107 8.70 2.76 13.55
C PHE A 107 7.20 2.87 13.73
N ARG A 108 6.65 2.13 14.70
CA ARG A 108 5.25 2.28 15.08
C ARG A 108 4.99 3.70 15.60
N GLN A 109 3.95 4.33 15.08
CA GLN A 109 3.45 5.65 15.48
C GLN A 109 2.38 5.48 16.59
N SER A 110 1.86 6.58 17.09
CA SER A 110 0.91 6.68 18.21
C SER A 110 -0.44 6.03 17.91
N ASP A 111 -0.82 5.93 16.64
CA ASP A 111 -2.01 5.23 16.17
C ASP A 111 -1.84 3.70 16.13
N GLY A 112 -0.65 3.20 16.47
CA GLY A 112 -0.34 1.77 16.49
C GLY A 112 0.10 1.20 15.15
N TYR A 113 0.37 2.02 14.13
CA TYR A 113 0.82 1.56 12.82
C TYR A 113 2.17 2.13 12.41
N THR A 114 2.86 1.43 11.50
CA THR A 114 4.01 1.99 10.78
C THR A 114 3.49 2.80 9.59
N HIS A 115 4.13 3.94 9.35
CA HIS A 115 3.68 4.94 8.37
C HIS A 115 4.52 4.95 7.09
N ALA A 116 5.38 3.94 6.91
CA ALA A 116 6.19 3.80 5.72
C ALA A 116 6.39 2.33 5.33
N LEU A 117 6.66 2.12 4.05
CA LEU A 117 7.14 0.85 3.50
C LEU A 117 8.19 1.13 2.42
N ASP A 118 9.09 0.17 2.22
CA ASP A 118 10.11 0.25 1.17
C ASP A 118 9.78 -0.77 0.07
N VAL A 119 9.68 -0.33 -1.19
CA VAL A 119 9.49 -1.20 -2.36
C VAL A 119 10.80 -1.31 -3.14
N ARG A 120 11.25 -2.52 -3.47
CA ARG A 120 12.48 -2.71 -4.27
C ARG A 120 12.37 -2.02 -5.63
N THR A 121 13.44 -1.31 -6.00
CA THR A 121 13.61 -0.72 -7.34
C THR A 121 14.81 -1.28 -8.10
N ARG A 122 15.77 -1.89 -7.39
CA ARG A 122 16.88 -2.65 -7.97
C ARG A 122 16.31 -3.75 -8.88
N ASP A 123 16.80 -3.84 -10.10
CA ASP A 123 16.38 -4.82 -11.14
C ASP A 123 15.05 -4.52 -11.83
N ARG A 124 14.55 -3.27 -11.74
CA ARG A 124 13.34 -2.81 -12.40
C ARG A 124 13.65 -1.69 -13.38
N SER A 125 12.96 -1.66 -14.52
CA SER A 125 13.16 -0.63 -15.52
C SER A 125 12.83 0.76 -14.97
N TRP A 126 13.51 1.78 -15.49
CA TRP A 126 13.26 3.17 -15.11
C TRP A 126 11.77 3.53 -15.23
N LEU A 127 11.12 3.15 -16.33
CA LEU A 127 9.70 3.44 -16.55
C LEU A 127 8.80 2.81 -15.47
N ARG A 128 9.05 1.56 -15.09
CA ARG A 128 8.29 0.89 -14.01
C ARG A 128 8.46 1.62 -12.68
N ASN A 129 9.68 2.05 -12.37
CA ASN A 129 9.96 2.78 -11.13
C ASN A 129 9.32 4.18 -11.14
N GLN A 130 9.27 4.86 -12.30
CA GLN A 130 8.57 6.13 -12.45
C GLN A 130 7.06 5.98 -12.29
N LEU A 131 6.45 4.99 -12.94
CA LEU A 131 5.01 4.71 -12.81
C LEU A 131 4.64 4.36 -11.36
N LEU A 132 5.47 3.59 -10.68
CA LEU A 132 5.30 3.26 -9.26
C LEU A 132 5.32 4.54 -8.40
N THR A 133 6.27 5.43 -8.65
CA THR A 133 6.38 6.72 -7.94
C THR A 133 5.17 7.61 -8.20
N ILE A 134 4.74 7.74 -9.45
CA ILE A 134 3.57 8.53 -9.85
C ILE A 134 2.31 7.97 -9.20
N TYR A 135 2.14 6.64 -9.20
CA TYR A 135 1.01 5.98 -8.57
C TYR A 135 0.88 6.34 -7.09
N PHE A 136 1.95 6.19 -6.31
CA PHE A 136 1.89 6.47 -4.87
C PHE A 136 1.68 7.97 -4.59
N ARG A 137 2.30 8.86 -5.37
CA ARG A 137 2.07 10.30 -5.27
C ARG A 137 0.62 10.68 -5.58
N ALA A 138 0.03 10.07 -6.61
CA ALA A 138 -1.38 10.30 -6.97
C ALA A 138 -2.34 9.84 -5.86
N MET A 139 -1.96 8.84 -5.07
CA MET A 139 -2.70 8.39 -3.90
C MET A 139 -2.46 9.29 -2.66
N GLY A 140 -1.58 10.29 -2.75
CA GLY A 140 -1.28 11.23 -1.66
C GLY A 140 -0.10 10.84 -0.77
N PHE A 141 0.67 9.83 -1.13
CA PHE A 141 1.85 9.42 -0.36
C PHE A 141 3.10 10.22 -0.75
N TYR A 142 3.98 10.40 0.23
CA TYR A 142 5.35 10.84 -0.02
C TYR A 142 6.17 9.67 -0.54
N THR A 143 7.07 9.97 -1.47
CA THR A 143 7.92 8.95 -2.08
C THR A 143 9.35 9.46 -2.20
N LEU A 144 10.33 8.65 -1.79
CA LEU A 144 11.75 8.95 -1.93
C LEU A 144 12.49 7.70 -2.41
N ARG A 145 13.08 7.74 -3.60
CA ARG A 145 13.97 6.66 -4.03
C ARG A 145 15.36 6.91 -3.47
N HIS A 146 15.95 5.94 -2.79
CA HIS A 146 17.32 6.03 -2.31
C HIS A 146 17.99 4.65 -2.20
N GLY A 147 19.32 4.65 -2.23
CA GLY A 147 20.16 3.45 -2.27
C GLY A 147 20.72 3.00 -0.92
N GLY A 148 19.97 3.13 0.19
CA GLY A 148 20.47 2.93 1.56
C GLY A 148 21.06 1.53 1.82
N THR A 149 20.25 0.61 2.32
CA THR A 149 20.61 -0.84 2.46
C THR A 149 20.35 -1.63 1.17
N GLY A 150 20.07 -0.92 0.07
CA GLY A 150 19.69 -1.39 -1.25
C GLY A 150 18.89 -0.31 -1.99
N ASP A 151 18.79 -0.38 -3.32
CA ASP A 151 17.97 0.56 -4.09
C ASP A 151 16.47 0.22 -3.98
N HIS A 152 15.74 1.13 -3.35
CA HIS A 152 14.31 1.03 -3.11
C HIS A 152 13.61 2.39 -3.18
N LEU A 153 12.30 2.34 -3.38
CA LEU A 153 11.38 3.44 -3.24
C LEU A 153 10.77 3.39 -1.84
N HIS A 154 11.16 4.33 -1.00
CA HIS A 154 10.48 4.60 0.26
C HIS A 154 9.14 5.28 -0.02
N VAL A 155 8.06 4.78 0.58
CA VAL A 155 6.70 5.31 0.45
C VAL A 155 6.14 5.54 1.85
N SER A 156 5.63 6.73 2.11
CA SER A 156 5.14 7.08 3.44
C SER A 156 3.92 7.99 3.46
N LEU A 157 3.20 7.90 4.57
CA LEU A 157 2.14 8.84 4.95
C LEU A 157 2.74 10.09 5.60
N GLN A 158 1.96 11.16 5.62
CA GLN A 158 2.24 12.25 6.55
C GLN A 158 1.99 11.75 7.98
N SER A 159 3.00 11.82 8.84
CA SER A 159 2.85 11.51 10.27
C SER A 159 2.78 12.80 11.10
N TRP A 160 1.80 12.87 12.00
CA TRP A 160 1.68 13.97 12.97
C TRP A 160 2.67 13.83 14.12
N ASP A 161 3.01 12.58 14.50
CA ASP A 161 3.99 12.31 15.55
C ASP A 161 5.41 12.70 15.12
N ARG A 162 5.67 12.63 13.82
CA ARG A 162 6.98 12.88 13.21
C ARG A 162 6.82 13.74 11.96
N PRO A 163 6.49 15.03 12.12
CA PRO A 163 6.32 15.93 10.98
C PRO A 163 7.59 15.97 10.13
N GLY A 164 7.46 15.67 8.84
CA GLY A 164 8.59 15.61 7.91
C GLY A 164 9.47 14.36 8.03
N GLY A 165 9.09 13.40 8.89
CA GLY A 165 9.73 12.10 9.00
C GLY A 165 9.75 11.33 7.67
N ARG A 166 10.77 10.48 7.51
CA ARG A 166 10.96 9.57 6.38
C ARG A 166 11.51 8.28 6.96
#